data_AF-A0AAP0ITT4-F1
#
_entry.id   AF-A0AAP0ITT4-F1
#
_cell.length_a   1.000
_cell.length_b   1.000
_cell.length_c   1.000
_cell.angle_alpha   90.00
_cell.angle_beta   90.00
_cell.angle_gamma   90.00
#
_symmetry.space_group_name_H-M   'P 1'
#
loop_
_entity.id
_entity.type
_entity.pdbx_description
1 polymer ?
#
loop_
_entity_poly.entity_id
_entity_poly.type
_entity_poly.pdbx_seq_one_letter_code
_entity_poly.pdbx_strand_id
1 'polypeptide(L)' 'MAQKDPVAAAARKYKPIQSAVPGTTLGPIQIDAFFGGGKLFDTPGVHLHHRQAAVIHSEDLPALAPQSRLQGKSFPV' A
#
# COMPACT_ATOMS: atom_id res chain seq x y z
N MET A 1 13.80 -18.15 4.58
CA MET A 1 12.46 -18.53 5.10
C MET A 1 12.17 -17.71 6.36
N ALA A 2 11.68 -16.48 6.21
CA ALA A 2 11.32 -15.58 7.31
C ALA A 2 9.88 -15.84 7.81
N GLN A 3 9.49 -17.12 7.90
CA GLN A 3 8.07 -17.51 8.07
C GLN A 3 7.59 -17.54 9.53
N LYS A 4 8.46 -17.21 10.51
CA LYS A 4 8.13 -17.26 11.94
C LYS A 4 8.81 -16.16 12.73
N ASP A 5 8.61 -14.90 12.32
CA ASP A 5 8.94 -13.75 13.17
C ASP A 5 7.66 -13.32 13.91
N PRO A 6 7.43 -13.75 15.17
CA PRO A 6 6.32 -13.28 15.99
C PRO A 6 6.22 -11.76 16.17
N VAL A 7 7.31 -10.98 16.02
CA VAL A 7 7.29 -9.51 16.06
C VAL A 7 6.75 -8.95 14.75
N ALA A 8 7.16 -9.48 13.59
CA ALA A 8 6.55 -9.15 12.30
C ALA A 8 5.04 -9.49 12.28
N ALA A 9 4.65 -10.58 12.93
CA ALA A 9 3.24 -10.96 13.09
C ALA A 9 2.48 -10.04 14.07
N ALA A 10 3.12 -9.60 15.16
CA ALA A 10 2.55 -8.66 16.12
C ALA A 10 2.49 -7.22 15.58
N ALA A 11 3.42 -6.84 14.69
CA ALA A 11 3.37 -5.58 13.94
C ALA A 11 2.15 -5.50 13.02
N ARG A 12 1.50 -6.63 12.66
CA ARG A 12 0.18 -6.62 11.99
C ARG A 12 -0.97 -6.18 12.91
N LYS A 13 -0.78 -6.25 14.24
CA LYS A 13 -1.82 -5.96 15.24
C LYS A 13 -2.06 -4.45 15.38
N TYR A 14 -1.06 -3.64 15.05
CA TYR A 14 -1.20 -2.21 14.86
C TYR A 14 -1.17 -1.95 13.36
N LYS A 15 -2.19 -1.26 12.81
CA LYS A 15 -2.05 -0.76 11.44
C LYS A 15 -0.78 0.11 11.43
N PRO A 16 0.12 -0.01 10.43
CA PRO A 16 1.10 1.04 10.17
C PRO A 16 0.35 2.36 10.24
N ILE A 17 0.89 3.36 10.98
CA ILE A 17 0.27 4.68 11.14
C ILE A 17 0.00 5.20 9.73
N GLN A 18 -1.26 5.05 9.31
CA GLN A 18 -1.59 5.07 7.90
C GLN A 18 -1.62 6.53 7.47
N SER A 19 -0.73 6.91 6.56
CA SER A 19 -0.95 8.08 5.70
C SER A 19 -2.12 7.74 4.78
N ALA A 20 -3.32 8.20 5.13
CA ALA A 20 -4.55 7.93 4.37
C ALA A 20 -4.55 8.52 2.95
N VAL A 21 -3.57 9.38 2.63
CA VAL A 21 -3.54 10.16 1.38
C VAL A 21 -2.11 10.20 0.82
N PRO A 22 -1.89 9.99 -0.49
CA PRO A 22 -0.60 10.25 -1.13
C PRO A 22 -0.09 11.65 -0.76
N GLY A 23 1.12 11.73 -0.21
CA GLY A 23 1.74 13.00 0.20
C GLY A 23 1.55 13.42 1.66
N THR A 24 0.89 12.63 2.53
CA THR A 24 0.76 13.00 3.96
C THR A 24 1.90 12.52 4.85
N THR A 25 2.66 11.51 4.44
CA THR A 25 3.94 11.16 5.08
C THR A 25 4.98 12.21 4.68
N LEU A 26 5.26 13.16 5.57
CA LEU A 26 6.25 14.24 5.34
C LEU A 26 7.71 13.78 5.54
N GLY A 27 7.94 12.57 6.06
CA GLY A 27 9.27 12.00 6.26
C GLY A 27 9.23 10.50 6.59
N PRO A 28 10.39 9.80 6.58
CA PRO A 28 10.43 8.37 6.84
C PRO A 28 9.89 8.00 8.23
N ILE A 29 9.02 6.98 8.30
CA ILE A 29 8.47 6.43 9.54
C ILE A 29 9.14 5.09 9.80
N GLN A 30 9.84 4.98 10.93
CA GLN A 30 10.47 3.72 11.33
C GLN A 30 9.42 2.73 11.85
N ILE A 31 9.53 1.48 11.40
CA ILE A 31 8.72 0.35 11.81
C ILE A 31 9.66 -0.74 12.33
N ASP A 32 9.47 -1.13 13.58
CA ASP A 32 10.21 -2.22 14.22
C ASP A 32 9.61 -3.57 13.80
N ALA A 33 10.04 -4.04 12.62
CA ALA A 33 9.45 -5.20 11.94
C ALA A 33 10.26 -6.50 12.08
N PHE A 34 11.50 -6.46 12.57
CA PHE A 34 12.42 -7.60 12.56
C PHE A 34 13.09 -7.82 13.91
N PHE A 35 13.13 -9.07 14.39
CA PHE A 35 13.86 -9.42 15.64
C PHE A 35 15.37 -9.18 15.60
N GLY A 36 15.99 -9.24 14.41
CA GLY A 36 17.45 -9.12 14.24
C GLY A 36 18.00 -7.69 14.36
N GLY A 37 17.21 -6.73 14.85
CA GLY A 37 17.61 -5.32 14.98
C GLY A 37 17.55 -4.50 13.68
N GLY A 38 17.14 -5.12 12.56
CA GLY A 38 16.85 -4.40 11.33
C GLY A 38 15.61 -3.50 11.47
N LYS A 39 15.63 -2.32 10.85
CA LYS A 39 14.53 -1.35 10.85
C LYS A 39 13.90 -1.27 9.46
N LEU A 40 12.58 -1.34 9.37
CA LEU A 40 11.83 -1.05 8.15
C LEU A 40 11.44 0.43 8.17
N PHE A 41 11.51 1.11 7.02
CA PHE A 41 11.08 2.50 6.91
C PHE A 41 9.97 2.60 5.89
N ASP A 42 8.82 3.12 6.32
CA ASP A 42 7.79 3.60 5.41
C ASP A 42 8.19 5.01 4.95
N THR A 43 8.30 5.21 3.64
CA THR A 43 8.80 6.46 3.06
C THR A 43 7.66 7.25 2.42
N PRO A 44 7.81 8.57 2.26
CA PRO A 44 6.83 9.37 1.53
C PRO A 44 6.47 8.75 0.17
N GLY A 45 5.17 8.58 -0.08
CA GLY A 45 4.67 8.08 -1.35
C GLY A 45 4.94 9.07 -2.49
N VAL A 46 5.42 8.57 -3.64
CA VAL A 46 5.68 9.39 -4.82
C VAL A 46 4.44 9.48 -5.70
N HIS A 47 4.02 10.70 -6.04
CA HIS A 47 2.99 10.94 -7.04
C HIS A 47 3.61 10.91 -8.44
N LEU A 48 3.11 10.04 -9.32
CA LEU A 48 3.56 9.92 -10.70
C LEU A 48 2.46 10.42 -11.64
N HIS A 49 2.69 11.58 -12.25
CA HIS A 49 1.71 12.26 -13.11
C HIS A 49 1.27 11.46 -14.35
N HIS A 50 2.09 10.51 -14.80
CA HIS A 50 1.78 9.65 -15.95
C HIS A 50 0.96 8.41 -15.60
N ARG A 51 0.69 8.15 -14.31
CA ARG A 51 -0.17 7.02 -13.92
C ARG A 51 -1.62 7.34 -14.23
N GLN A 52 -2.38 6.33 -14.66
CA GLN A 52 -3.81 6.49 -14.97
C GLN A 52 -4.57 7.13 -13.80
N ALA A 53 -4.35 6.65 -12.57
CA ALA A 53 -4.99 7.20 -11.37
C ALA A 53 -4.63 8.67 -11.07
N ALA A 54 -3.56 9.23 -11.66
CA ALA A 54 -3.18 10.63 -11.49
C ALA A 54 -3.93 11.57 -12.46
N VAL A 55 -4.51 11.05 -13.54
CA VAL A 55 -5.24 11.84 -14.54
C VAL A 55 -6.76 11.75 -14.40
N ILE A 56 -7.25 10.97 -13.43
CA ILE A 56 -8.68 10.75 -13.18
C ILE A 56 -9.11 11.53 -11.94
N HIS A 57 -10.32 12.09 -11.97
CA HIS A 57 -10.90 12.75 -10.79
C HIS A 57 -11.10 11.77 -9.64
N SER A 58 -10.88 12.24 -8.41
CA SER A 58 -10.90 11.39 -7.21
C SER A 58 -12.24 10.68 -6.98
N GLU A 59 -13.35 11.30 -7.40
CA GLU A 59 -14.69 10.73 -7.34
C GLU A 59 -14.89 9.51 -8.26
N ASP A 60 -14.12 9.42 -9.35
CA ASP A 60 -14.24 8.35 -10.34
C ASP A 60 -13.28 7.17 -10.06
N LEU A 61 -12.22 7.39 -9.27
CA LEU A 61 -11.24 6.36 -8.93
C LEU A 61 -11.87 5.07 -8.36
N PRO A 62 -12.88 5.11 -7.46
CA PRO A 62 -13.53 3.91 -6.95
C PRO A 62 -14.21 3.06 -8.03
N ALA A 63 -14.69 3.67 -9.12
CA ALA A 63 -15.34 2.96 -10.22
C ALA A 63 -14.35 2.15 -11.07
N LEU A 64 -13.07 2.55 -11.07
CA LEU A 64 -11.99 1.88 -11.80
C LEU A 64 -11.24 0.86 -10.94
N ALA A 65 -11.32 0.98 -9.62
CA ALA A 65 -10.73 0.04 -8.68
C ALA A 65 -11.55 -1.27 -8.65
N PRO A 66 -10.90 -2.44 -8.80
CA PRO A 66 -11.58 -3.72 -8.63
C PRO A 66 -12.14 -3.86 -7.20
N GLN A 67 -13.46 -4.06 -7.09
CA GLN A 67 -14.14 -4.28 -5.80
C GLN A 67 -14.13 -5.76 -5.35
N SER A 68 -13.77 -6.66 -6.28
CA SER A 68 -13.67 -8.09 -6.06
C SER A 68 -12.59 -8.69 -6.95
N ARG A 69 -12.34 -9.99 -6.78
CA ARG A 69 -11.47 -10.75 -7.69
C ARG A 69 -11.93 -10.54 -9.14
N LEU A 70 -11.00 -10.16 -10.02
CA LEU A 70 -11.25 -10.00 -11.45
C LEU A 70 -11.65 -11.35 -12.08
N GLN A 71 -12.66 -11.30 -12.95
CA GLN A 71 -13.14 -12.46 -13.71
C GLN A 71 -12.78 -12.26 -15.18
N GLY A 72 -12.32 -13.33 -15.84
CA GLY A 72 -12.03 -13.29 -17.27
C GLY A 72 -13.31 -13.07 -18.07
N LYS A 73 -13.27 -12.15 -19.05
CA LYS A 73 -14.35 -11.98 -20.03
C LYS A 73 -13.82 -12.35 -21.41
N SER A 74 -14.55 -13.21 -22.11
CA SER A 74 -14.35 -13.47 -23.53
C SER A 74 -15.31 -12.57 -24.31
N PHE A 75 -14.82 -11.91 -25.34
CA PHE A 75 -15.62 -11.09 -26.24
C PHE A 75 -15.65 -11.78 -27.61
N PRO A 76 -16.80 -11.81 -28.30
CA PRO A 76 -16.87 -12.32 -29.66
C PRO A 76 -15.98 -11.46 -30.58
N VAL A 77 -15.34 -12.12 -31.54
CA VAL A 77 -14.51 -11.50 -32.58
C VAL A 77 -15.37 -11.19 -33.80
#